data_AF-D4AQJ9-F1
#
_entry.id   AF-D4AQJ9-F1
#
_cell.length_a   1.000
_cell.length_b   1.000
_cell.length_c   1.000
_cell.angle_alpha   90.00
_cell.angle_beta   90.00
_cell.angle_gamma   90.00
#
_symmetry.space_group_name_H-M   'P 1'
#
loop_
_entity.id
_entity.type
_entity.pdbx_description
1 polymer ?
#
loop_
_entity_poly.entity_id
_entity_poly.type
_entity_poly.pdbx_seq_one_letter_code
_entity_poly.pdbx_strand_id
1 'polypeptide(L)'
;MKETWVSLSSFIARCIELRIESHVPDSGRYPLIEIIKGLGENLSPGLERDTRAMVAAQYILLSPTLVNDKLAKLPGGRGEPSGSDILKLWIAKLKELAENGSLNPEVKAAVVEARQKLLSLHPEVFQD
;
A
#
# COMPACT_ATOMS: atom_id res chain seq x y z
N MET A 1 10.98 -20.27 -22.04
CA MET A 1 10.53 -19.38 -20.95
C MET A 1 10.43 -20.20 -19.69
N LYS A 2 11.04 -19.79 -18.57
CA LYS A 2 10.74 -20.41 -17.27
C LYS A 2 9.35 -19.93 -16.85
N GLU A 3 8.49 -20.85 -16.43
CA GLU A 3 7.20 -20.49 -15.84
C GLU A 3 7.46 -19.79 -14.51
N THR A 4 7.15 -18.49 -14.46
CA THR A 4 7.25 -17.70 -13.23
C THR A 4 5.88 -17.71 -12.56
N TRP A 5 5.76 -18.48 -11.48
CA TRP A 5 4.58 -18.44 -10.63
C TRP A 5 4.50 -17.08 -9.94
N VAL A 6 3.35 -16.42 -10.06
CA VAL A 6 3.06 -15.15 -9.39
C VAL A 6 2.16 -15.42 -8.19
N SER A 7 2.36 -14.68 -7.10
CA SER A 7 1.45 -14.78 -5.95
C SER A 7 0.05 -14.31 -6.32
N LEU A 8 -0.98 -14.88 -5.68
CA LEU A 8 -2.39 -14.52 -5.91
C LEU A 8 -2.62 -13.02 -5.67
N SER A 9 -2.03 -12.45 -4.63
CA SER A 9 -2.14 -11.01 -4.34
C SER A 9 -1.55 -10.16 -5.46
N SER A 10 -0.39 -10.55 -6.01
CA SER A 10 0.21 -9.85 -7.15
C SER A 10 -0.62 -9.99 -8.43
N PHE A 11 -1.27 -11.14 -8.64
CA PHE A 11 -2.21 -11.33 -9.75
C PHE A 11 -3.45 -10.44 -9.61
N ILE A 12 -4.07 -10.45 -8.43
CA ILE A 12 -5.24 -9.61 -8.10
C ILE A 12 -4.90 -8.14 -8.27
N ALA A 13 -3.77 -7.67 -7.72
CA ALA A 13 -3.35 -6.27 -7.83
C ALA A 13 -3.17 -5.82 -9.29
N ARG A 14 -2.62 -6.67 -10.17
CA ARG A 14 -2.49 -6.38 -11.60
C ARG A 14 -3.83 -6.35 -12.33
N CYS A 15 -4.74 -7.27 -12.00
CA CYS A 15 -6.10 -7.24 -12.54
C CYS A 15 -6.79 -5.92 -12.16
N ILE A 16 -6.60 -5.51 -10.89
CA ILE A 16 -7.10 -4.27 -10.32
C ILE A 16 -6.60 -3.02 -11.04
N GLU A 17 -5.30 -2.96 -11.29
CA GLU A 17 -4.69 -1.84 -11.99
C GLU A 17 -5.22 -1.73 -13.43
N LEU A 18 -5.48 -2.86 -14.08
CA LEU A 18 -6.05 -2.94 -15.43
C LEU A 18 -7.58 -2.79 -15.46
N ARG A 19 -8.25 -2.60 -14.31
CA ARG A 19 -9.71 -2.48 -14.19
C ARG A 19 -10.49 -3.68 -14.74
N ILE A 20 -9.85 -4.85 -14.84
CA ILE A 20 -10.46 -6.11 -15.33
C ILE A 20 -11.57 -6.57 -14.38
N GLU A 21 -11.42 -6.25 -13.10
CA GLU A 21 -12.31 -6.55 -11.98
C GLU A 21 -13.48 -5.58 -11.83
N SER A 22 -13.60 -4.54 -12.66
CA SER A 22 -14.54 -3.42 -12.48
C SER A 22 -16.02 -3.83 -12.39
N HIS A 23 -16.38 -5.01 -12.90
CA HIS A 23 -17.73 -5.58 -12.80
C HIS A 23 -17.88 -6.65 -11.71
N VAL A 24 -16.79 -7.00 -11.02
CA VAL A 24 -16.82 -7.94 -9.89
C VAL A 24 -17.14 -7.14 -8.62
N PRO A 25 -18.24 -7.43 -7.92
CA PRO A 25 -18.56 -6.74 -6.67
C PRO A 25 -17.39 -6.86 -5.67
N ASP A 26 -17.07 -5.74 -5.02
CA ASP A 26 -16.09 -5.66 -3.93
C ASP A 26 -14.62 -5.97 -4.26
N SER A 27 -14.29 -6.20 -5.52
CA SER A 27 -12.93 -6.48 -6.00
C SER A 27 -11.90 -5.39 -5.67
N GLY A 28 -12.31 -4.13 -5.66
CA GLY A 28 -11.46 -3.00 -5.28
C GLY A 28 -11.29 -2.77 -3.78
N ARG A 29 -11.87 -3.63 -2.90
CA ARG A 29 -11.75 -3.48 -1.44
C ARG A 29 -10.46 -4.07 -0.87
N TYR A 30 -9.91 -5.11 -1.50
CA TYR A 30 -8.74 -5.82 -0.98
C TYR A 30 -7.51 -4.92 -0.79
N PRO A 31 -7.12 -4.05 -1.75
CA PRO A 31 -5.94 -3.21 -1.56
C PRO A 31 -6.10 -2.23 -0.39
N LEU A 32 -7.27 -1.62 -0.25
CA LEU A 32 -7.56 -0.70 0.86
C LEU A 32 -7.49 -1.40 2.22
N ILE A 33 -8.15 -2.55 2.36
CA ILE A 33 -8.17 -3.31 3.62
C ILE A 33 -6.75 -3.73 4.01
N GLU A 34 -6.00 -4.28 3.06
CA GLU A 34 -4.69 -4.86 3.36
C GLU A 34 -3.62 -3.78 3.56
N ILE A 35 -3.67 -2.65 2.84
CA ILE A 35 -2.78 -1.51 3.10
C ILE A 35 -3.08 -0.91 4.47
N ILE A 36 -4.36 -0.72 4.83
CA ILE A 36 -4.73 -0.20 6.16
C ILE A 36 -4.25 -1.14 7.27
N LYS A 37 -4.42 -2.46 7.12
CA LYS A 37 -3.92 -3.42 8.12
C LYS A 37 -2.40 -3.46 8.20
N GLY A 38 -1.70 -3.27 7.09
CA GLY A 38 -0.24 -3.31 7.03
C GLY A 38 0.44 -2.03 7.51
N LEU A 39 -0.20 -0.87 7.33
CA LEU A 39 0.38 0.44 7.64
C LEU A 39 -0.35 1.23 8.73
N GLY A 40 -1.54 0.79 9.14
CA GLY A 40 -2.34 1.44 10.17
C GLY A 40 -2.14 0.87 11.58
N GLU A 41 -1.62 -0.35 11.71
CA GLU A 41 -1.45 -1.03 13.00
C GLU A 41 0.02 -1.03 13.46
N ASN A 42 0.23 -0.80 14.76
CA ASN A 42 1.54 -0.94 15.40
C ASN A 42 1.75 -2.37 15.86
N LEU A 43 2.22 -3.22 14.95
CA LEU A 43 2.49 -4.63 15.25
C LEU A 43 3.90 -4.82 15.84
N SER A 44 3.98 -5.74 16.80
CA SER A 44 5.26 -6.19 17.36
C SER A 44 6.16 -6.76 16.26
N PRO A 45 7.49 -6.62 16.40
CA PRO A 45 8.43 -7.25 15.48
C PRO A 45 8.20 -8.75 15.31
N GLY A 46 8.15 -9.23 14.07
CA GLY A 46 8.00 -10.65 13.76
C GLY A 46 7.36 -10.91 12.39
N LEU A 47 7.14 -12.19 12.10
CA LEU A 47 6.63 -12.68 10.80
C LEU A 47 5.31 -12.04 10.39
N GLU A 48 4.42 -11.77 11.34
CA GLU A 48 3.12 -11.15 11.05
C GLU A 48 3.28 -9.72 10.52
N ARG A 49 4.07 -8.89 11.22
CA ARG A 49 4.37 -7.52 10.78
C ARG A 49 5.03 -7.52 9.42
N ASP A 50 6.01 -8.38 9.21
CA ASP A 50 6.76 -8.49 7.95
C ASP A 50 5.83 -8.89 6.78
N THR A 51 4.93 -9.85 7.03
CA THR A 51 3.95 -10.29 6.03
C THR A 51 3.00 -9.16 5.64
N ARG A 52 2.41 -8.48 6.63
CA ARG A 52 1.45 -7.40 6.33
C ARG A 52 2.12 -6.19 5.67
N ALA A 53 3.34 -5.84 6.08
CA ALA A 53 4.13 -4.80 5.44
C ALA A 53 4.44 -5.15 3.97
N MET A 54 4.81 -6.40 3.69
CA MET A 54 5.04 -6.87 2.32
C MET A 54 3.77 -6.79 1.47
N VAL A 55 2.63 -7.27 1.98
CA VAL A 55 1.35 -7.22 1.25
C VAL A 55 0.95 -5.77 0.94
N ALA A 56 1.04 -4.88 1.92
CA ALA A 56 0.75 -3.46 1.72
C ALA A 56 1.68 -2.82 0.65
N ALA A 57 2.98 -3.09 0.74
CA ALA A 57 3.96 -2.60 -0.24
C ALA A 57 3.65 -3.11 -1.66
N GLN A 58 3.32 -4.40 -1.80
CA GLN A 58 2.98 -5.00 -3.09
C GLN A 58 1.71 -4.37 -3.70
N TYR A 59 0.66 -4.11 -2.91
CA TYR A 59 -0.53 -3.43 -3.43
C TYR A 59 -0.25 -1.99 -3.87
N ILE A 60 0.57 -1.25 -3.12
CA ILE A 60 1.00 0.10 -3.50
C ILE A 60 1.77 0.08 -4.83
N LEU A 61 2.69 -0.87 -5.00
CA LEU A 61 3.53 -0.96 -6.19
C LEU A 61 2.76 -1.44 -7.42
N LEU A 62 1.86 -2.40 -7.25
CA LEU A 62 1.18 -3.08 -8.35
C LEU A 62 -0.17 -2.46 -8.72
N SER A 63 -0.79 -1.70 -7.82
CA SER A 63 -2.09 -1.04 -8.06
C SER A 63 -2.13 0.46 -7.69
N PRO A 64 -1.12 1.26 -8.09
CA PRO A 64 -0.99 2.65 -7.67
C PRO A 64 -2.17 3.53 -8.11
N THR A 65 -2.74 3.28 -9.30
CA THR A 65 -3.84 4.09 -9.82
C THR A 65 -5.11 3.88 -9.00
N LEU A 66 -5.39 2.64 -8.58
CA LEU A 66 -6.51 2.39 -7.66
C LEU A 66 -6.28 3.09 -6.32
N VAL A 67 -5.08 2.99 -5.76
CA VAL A 67 -4.75 3.62 -4.47
C VAL A 67 -5.04 5.12 -4.53
N ASN A 68 -4.57 5.79 -5.59
CA ASN A 68 -4.81 7.22 -5.80
C ASN A 68 -6.29 7.55 -5.97
N ASP A 69 -7.00 6.84 -6.84
CA ASP A 69 -8.43 7.05 -7.09
C ASP A 69 -9.28 6.89 -5.83
N LYS A 70 -8.89 5.95 -4.95
CA LYS A 70 -9.59 5.69 -3.69
C LYS A 70 -9.31 6.78 -2.67
N LEU A 71 -8.07 7.20 -2.51
CA LEU A 71 -7.70 8.29 -1.60
C LEU A 71 -8.34 9.61 -2.04
N ALA A 72 -8.36 9.91 -3.34
CA ALA A 72 -9.00 11.12 -3.86
C ALA A 72 -10.51 11.21 -3.57
N LYS A 73 -11.17 10.06 -3.38
CA LYS A 73 -12.61 9.96 -3.04
C LYS A 73 -12.89 10.06 -1.54
N LEU A 74 -11.88 10.22 -0.70
CA LEU A 74 -12.02 10.38 0.75
C LEU A 74 -11.93 11.87 1.10
N PRO A 75 -13.07 12.59 1.16
CA PRO A 75 -13.07 14.04 1.38
C PRO A 75 -12.61 14.45 2.79
N GLY A 76 -12.54 13.52 3.74
CA GLY A 76 -12.37 13.82 5.17
C GLY A 76 -13.63 14.46 5.77
N GLY A 77 -13.67 14.60 7.09
CA GLY A 77 -14.86 15.13 7.76
C GLY A 77 -14.79 15.10 9.29
N ARG A 78 -15.94 15.23 9.97
CA ARG A 78 -16.05 15.25 11.45
C ARG A 78 -15.49 13.97 12.08
N GLY A 79 -14.18 13.92 12.28
CA GLY A 79 -13.47 12.81 12.91
C GLY A 79 -12.90 11.75 11.94
N GLU A 80 -13.08 11.90 10.62
CA GLU A 80 -12.53 10.96 9.63
C GLU A 80 -11.37 11.60 8.85
N PRO A 81 -10.22 10.90 8.72
CA PRO A 81 -9.07 11.40 7.98
C PRO A 81 -9.40 11.52 6.50
N SER A 82 -8.94 12.59 5.86
CA SER A 82 -8.99 12.72 4.41
C SER A 82 -8.04 11.72 3.74
N GLY A 83 -8.19 11.52 2.43
CA GLY A 83 -7.23 10.72 1.66
C GLY A 83 -5.80 11.22 1.78
N SER A 84 -5.60 12.55 1.88
CA SER A 84 -4.29 13.16 2.10
C SER A 84 -3.72 12.82 3.48
N ASP A 85 -4.55 12.82 4.52
CA ASP A 85 -4.12 12.43 5.87
C ASP A 85 -3.70 10.96 5.93
N ILE A 86 -4.48 10.07 5.31
CA ILE A 86 -4.16 8.65 5.20
C ILE A 86 -2.85 8.44 4.44
N LEU A 87 -2.67 9.15 3.33
CA LEU A 87 -1.44 9.07 2.53
C LEU A 87 -0.20 9.49 3.34
N LYS A 88 -0.30 10.59 4.09
CA LYS A 88 0.77 11.04 5.00
C LYS A 88 1.09 9.98 6.06
N LEU A 89 0.06 9.38 6.65
CA LEU A 89 0.22 8.30 7.64
C LEU A 89 0.94 7.09 7.04
N TRP A 90 0.54 6.65 5.85
CA TRP A 90 1.18 5.52 5.17
C TRP A 90 2.64 5.81 4.84
N ILE A 91 2.94 6.99 4.29
CA ILE A 91 4.32 7.36 3.95
C ILE A 91 5.20 7.47 5.21
N ALA A 92 4.66 8.03 6.29
CA ALA A 92 5.33 8.07 7.58
C ALA A 92 5.58 6.66 8.13
N LYS A 93 4.58 5.77 8.05
CA LYS A 93 4.72 4.38 8.51
C LYS A 93 5.74 3.60 7.70
N LEU A 94 5.73 3.74 6.37
CA LEU A 94 6.73 3.11 5.50
C LEU A 94 8.15 3.60 5.83
N LYS A 95 8.31 4.89 6.16
CA LYS A 95 9.59 5.44 6.64
C LYS A 95 10.02 4.79 7.97
N GLU A 96 9.12 4.75 8.94
CA GLU A 96 9.37 4.12 10.25
C GLU A 96 9.78 2.65 10.09
N LEU A 97 9.07 1.89 9.27
CA LEU A 97 9.35 0.49 8.98
C LEU A 97 10.72 0.30 8.30
N ALA A 98 11.10 1.20 7.39
CA ALA A 98 12.39 1.13 6.70
C ALA A 98 13.58 1.51 7.60
N GLU A 99 13.43 2.52 8.46
CA GLU A 99 14.52 3.09 9.27
C GLU A 99 14.67 2.38 10.62
N ASN A 100 13.55 2.08 11.28
CA ASN A 100 13.50 1.62 12.67
C ASN A 100 13.01 0.17 12.83
N GLY A 101 12.63 -0.49 11.72
CA GLY A 101 12.11 -1.85 11.74
C GLY A 101 13.20 -2.93 11.63
N SER A 102 13.08 -3.99 12.43
CA SER A 102 13.79 -5.26 12.23
C SER A 102 13.20 -6.11 11.10
N LEU A 103 12.71 -5.47 10.05
CA LEU A 103 12.10 -6.14 8.91
C LEU A 103 13.11 -7.06 8.23
N ASN A 104 12.63 -8.19 7.71
CA ASN A 104 13.38 -8.99 6.75
C ASN A 104 13.90 -8.08 5.59
N PRO A 105 15.15 -8.30 5.09
CA PRO A 105 15.74 -7.46 4.06
C PRO A 105 14.89 -7.27 2.79
N GLU A 106 14.21 -8.32 2.33
CA GLU A 106 13.37 -8.26 1.13
C GLU A 106 12.11 -7.42 1.38
N VAL A 107 11.52 -7.55 2.57
CA VAL A 107 10.37 -6.74 3.00
C VAL A 107 10.79 -5.28 3.13
N LYS A 108 11.96 -5.01 3.71
CA LYS A 108 12.52 -3.66 3.81
C LYS A 108 12.71 -3.03 2.43
N ALA A 109 13.25 -3.77 1.47
CA ALA A 109 13.42 -3.27 0.09
C ALA A 109 12.06 -2.90 -0.54
N ALA A 110 11.06 -3.77 -0.42
CA ALA A 110 9.71 -3.51 -0.94
C ALA A 110 9.05 -2.29 -0.27
N VAL A 111 9.21 -2.13 1.05
CA VAL A 111 8.69 -0.97 1.81
C VAL A 111 9.34 0.34 1.34
N VAL A 112 10.66 0.34 1.10
CA VAL A 112 11.37 1.51 0.58
C VAL A 112 10.87 1.88 -0.81
N GLU A 113 10.74 0.89 -1.70
CA GLU A 113 10.25 1.10 -3.06
C GLU A 113 8.80 1.62 -3.07
N ALA A 114 7.92 1.03 -2.25
CA ALA A 114 6.53 1.47 -2.11
C ALA A 114 6.44 2.92 -1.62
N ARG A 115 7.29 3.31 -0.66
CA ARG A 115 7.38 4.71 -0.19
C ARG A 115 7.80 5.64 -1.32
N GLN A 116 8.84 5.29 -2.08
CA GLN A 116 9.30 6.08 -3.22
C GLN A 116 8.21 6.21 -4.28
N LYS A 117 7.45 5.14 -4.54
CA LYS A 117 6.32 5.16 -5.47
C LYS A 117 5.25 6.16 -5.03
N LEU A 118 4.81 6.12 -3.77
CA LEU A 118 3.82 7.08 -3.26
C LEU A 118 4.33 8.52 -3.32
N LEU A 119 5.59 8.77 -2.93
CA LEU A 119 6.21 10.09 -3.03
C LEU A 119 6.25 10.61 -4.47
N SER A 120 6.55 9.75 -5.45
CA SER A 120 6.59 10.12 -6.86
C SER A 120 5.22 10.45 -7.44
N LEU A 121 4.16 9.82 -6.92
CA LEU A 121 2.78 10.03 -7.35
C LEU A 121 2.15 11.26 -6.70
N HIS A 122 2.66 11.67 -5.54
CA HIS A 122 2.11 12.75 -4.72
C HIS A 122 3.18 13.75 -4.26
N PRO A 123 3.90 14.41 -5.19
CA PRO A 123 4.91 15.40 -4.82
C PRO A 123 4.33 16.55 -4.00
N GLU A 124 3.06 16.91 -4.21
CA GLU A 124 2.34 17.99 -3.52
C GLU A 124 2.18 17.77 -2.02
N VAL A 125 2.25 16.52 -1.56
CA VAL A 125 2.08 16.18 -0.14
C VAL A 125 3.33 16.52 0.69
N PHE A 126 4.47 16.78 0.02
CA PHE A 126 5.78 17.02 0.62
C PHE A 126 6.46 18.30 0.12
N GLN A 127 5.71 19.17 -0.55
CA GLN A 127 6.13 20.55 -0.75
C GLN A 127 5.79 21.32 0.54
N ASP A 128 6.81 21.57 1.35
CA ASP A 128 6.76 22.59 2.41
C ASP A 128 6.62 24.00 1.81
#